data_AF-A0A4D7K4A0-F1
#
_entry.id   AF-A0A4D7K4A0-F1
#
_cell.length_a   1.000
_cell.length_b   1.000
_cell.length_c   1.000
_cell.angle_alpha   90.00
_cell.angle_beta   90.00
_cell.angle_gamma   90.00
#
_symmetry.space_group_name_H-M   'P 1'
#
loop_
_entity.id
_entity.type
_entity.pdbx_description
1 polymer ?
#
loop_
_entity_poly.entity_id
_entity_poly.type
_entity_poly.pdbx_seq_one_letter_code
_entity_poly.pdbx_strand_id
1 'polypeptide(L)'
;MNKEINYTSEIEQVCLKNGKHKIWKFVEKNDFSYTTDILKNRVCDFNWLSISKDGKITVKGSYKDGYAWDGCTPKMNLFHITWGNFDGKLKRFGKGNYKPYTYYASMVHDVLYQYKRCAPITRKEADRIFYNMLKESGFMWTPVFYLGVRAFGWWFCGWKYKTTKEVEDGLKDEAEK
;
A
#
# COMPACT_ATOMS: atom_id res chain seq x y z
N MET A 1 -27.31 7.49 0.25
CA MET A 1 -26.99 6.95 1.60
C MET A 1 -25.85 5.97 1.42
N ASN A 2 -24.61 6.35 1.74
CA ASN A 2 -23.46 5.44 1.62
C ASN A 2 -23.55 4.45 2.78
N LYS A 3 -23.84 3.18 2.49
CA LYS A 3 -23.73 2.09 3.46
C LYS A 3 -22.29 2.10 4.00
N GLU A 4 -22.14 2.26 5.31
CA GLU A 4 -20.89 1.89 5.98
C GLU A 4 -20.70 0.39 5.78
N ILE A 5 -19.67 0.03 5.04
CA ILE A 5 -19.35 -1.37 4.75
C ILE A 5 -18.47 -1.87 5.89
N ASN A 6 -18.99 -2.80 6.69
CA ASN A 6 -18.18 -3.61 7.58
C ASN A 6 -17.50 -4.69 6.73
N TYR A 7 -16.24 -4.46 6.35
CA TYR A 7 -15.46 -5.47 5.65
C TYR A 7 -15.05 -6.56 6.65
N THR A 8 -15.65 -7.75 6.54
CA THR A 8 -15.30 -8.91 7.37
C THR A 8 -13.92 -9.43 7.01
N SER A 9 -13.30 -10.19 7.92
CA SER A 9 -12.00 -10.83 7.69
C SER A 9 -11.97 -11.73 6.45
N GLU A 10 -13.12 -12.30 6.08
CA GLU A 10 -13.29 -13.17 4.90
C GLU A 10 -13.18 -12.37 3.59
N ILE A 11 -13.85 -11.21 3.52
CA ILE A 11 -13.77 -10.31 2.36
C ILE A 11 -12.32 -9.86 2.15
N GLU A 12 -11.62 -9.56 3.24
CA GLU A 12 -10.23 -9.14 3.19
C GLU A 12 -9.27 -10.22 2.66
N GLN A 13 -9.52 -11.50 2.94
CA GLN A 13 -8.71 -12.59 2.37
C GLN A 13 -8.84 -12.68 0.85
N VAL A 14 -10.00 -12.35 0.28
CA VAL A 14 -10.18 -12.29 -1.19
C VAL A 14 -9.40 -11.13 -1.81
N CYS A 15 -9.26 -10.03 -1.05
CA CYS A 15 -8.49 -8.86 -1.48
C CYS A 15 -6.99 -9.17 -1.53
N LEU A 16 -6.48 -9.86 -0.50
CA LEU A 16 -5.08 -10.21 -0.33
C LEU A 16 -4.74 -11.45 -1.16
N LYS A 17 -3.86 -11.32 -2.15
CA LYS A 17 -3.30 -12.52 -2.80
C LYS A 17 -2.35 -13.20 -1.81
N ASN A 18 -2.72 -14.38 -1.32
CA ASN A 18 -1.81 -15.22 -0.54
C ASN A 18 -0.59 -15.61 -1.40
N GLY A 19 0.57 -15.07 -1.04
CA GLY A 19 1.86 -15.39 -1.63
C GLY A 19 2.64 -16.37 -0.75
N LYS A 20 3.65 -17.03 -1.35
CA LYS A 20 4.62 -17.85 -0.61
C LYS A 20 5.30 -17.05 0.49
N HIS A 21 5.78 -17.73 1.53
CA HIS A 21 6.54 -17.16 2.63
C HIS A 21 7.63 -16.20 2.14
N LYS A 22 7.55 -14.94 2.54
CA LYS A 22 8.51 -13.89 2.20
C LYS A 22 9.21 -13.40 3.45
N ILE A 23 10.52 -13.19 3.35
CA ILE A 23 11.28 -12.45 4.35
C ILE A 23 11.09 -10.97 4.03
N TRP A 24 10.40 -10.27 4.92
CA TRP A 24 10.14 -8.83 4.78
C TRP A 24 11.32 -8.02 5.28
N LYS A 25 11.56 -6.87 4.65
CA LYS A 25 12.65 -5.95 5.01
C LYS A 25 12.29 -5.03 6.16
N PHE A 26 11.07 -4.53 6.17
CA PHE A 26 10.58 -3.59 7.15
C PHE A 26 9.35 -4.13 7.86
N VAL A 27 9.22 -3.77 9.13
CA VAL A 27 8.03 -3.99 9.94
C VAL A 27 7.77 -2.70 10.72
N GLU A 28 6.53 -2.21 10.70
CA GLU A 28 6.08 -1.09 11.53
C GLU A 28 4.98 -1.60 12.47
N LYS A 29 5.21 -1.40 13.77
CA LYS A 29 4.34 -1.91 14.84
C LYS A 29 3.35 -0.87 15.34
N ASN A 30 3.52 0.38 14.90
CA ASN A 30 2.67 1.48 15.30
C ASN A 30 1.79 1.88 14.13
N ASP A 31 0.58 2.33 14.43
CA ASP A 31 -0.27 2.90 13.41
C ASP A 31 0.37 4.13 12.80
N PHE A 32 0.31 4.20 11.48
CA PHE A 32 0.79 5.33 10.72
C PHE A 32 -0.37 5.91 9.93
N SER A 33 -0.58 7.22 10.08
CA SER A 33 -1.61 7.93 9.32
C SER A 33 -1.03 8.99 8.41
N TYR A 34 -1.63 9.12 7.22
CA TYR A 34 -1.33 10.15 6.25
C TYR A 34 -2.64 10.73 5.69
N THR A 35 -2.77 12.05 5.70
CA THR A 35 -3.97 12.73 5.22
C THR A 35 -3.77 13.23 3.79
N THR A 36 -4.73 12.95 2.91
CA THR A 36 -4.69 13.40 1.52
C THR A 36 -6.06 13.79 0.99
N ASP A 37 -6.12 14.83 0.18
CA ASP A 37 -7.35 15.25 -0.50
C ASP A 37 -7.82 14.24 -1.57
N ILE A 38 -6.90 13.40 -2.06
CA ILE A 38 -7.15 12.45 -3.16
C ILE A 38 -8.25 11.44 -2.80
N LEU A 39 -8.35 11.07 -1.52
CA LEU A 39 -9.27 10.04 -1.03
C LEU A 39 -10.44 10.60 -0.22
N LYS A 40 -10.67 11.92 -0.27
CA LYS A 40 -11.85 12.53 0.36
C LYS A 40 -13.13 11.88 -0.13
N ASN A 41 -14.08 11.70 0.79
CA ASN A 41 -15.37 11.03 0.57
C ASN A 41 -15.29 9.53 0.23
N ARG A 42 -14.11 8.90 0.35
CA ARG A 42 -13.95 7.45 0.21
C ARG A 42 -13.76 6.84 1.59
N VAL A 43 -14.37 5.68 1.80
CA VAL A 43 -14.33 5.00 3.09
C VAL A 43 -14.07 3.52 2.89
N CYS A 44 -13.13 2.99 3.65
CA CYS A 44 -12.99 1.54 3.86
C CYS A 44 -12.32 1.28 5.20
N ASP A 45 -12.61 0.12 5.80
CA ASP A 45 -11.93 -0.30 7.02
C ASP A 45 -11.63 -1.80 6.94
N PHE A 46 -10.34 -2.12 6.80
CA PHE A 46 -9.77 -3.47 6.73
C PHE A 46 -8.82 -3.69 7.92
N ASN A 47 -8.33 -4.92 8.14
CA ASN A 47 -7.42 -5.22 9.26
C ASN A 47 -6.09 -4.44 9.17
N TRP A 48 -5.56 -4.20 7.97
CA TRP A 48 -4.28 -3.47 7.80
C TRP A 48 -4.43 -2.05 7.23
N LEU A 49 -5.61 -1.68 6.73
CA LEU A 49 -5.85 -0.40 6.06
C LEU A 49 -7.19 0.20 6.47
N SER A 50 -7.18 1.45 6.91
CA SER A 50 -8.38 2.28 7.05
C SER A 50 -8.27 3.52 6.16
N ILE A 51 -9.38 3.92 5.54
CA ILE A 51 -9.54 5.20 4.86
C ILE A 51 -10.79 5.84 5.44
N SER A 52 -10.64 6.99 6.08
CA SER A 52 -11.76 7.77 6.61
C SER A 52 -12.25 8.82 5.62
N LYS A 53 -13.49 9.30 5.85
CA LYS A 53 -14.21 10.20 4.94
C LYS A 53 -13.48 11.53 4.66
N ASP A 54 -12.66 11.98 5.59
CA ASP A 54 -11.80 13.17 5.50
C ASP A 54 -10.54 12.95 4.63
N GLY A 55 -10.31 11.73 4.14
CA GLY A 55 -9.15 11.38 3.32
C GLY A 55 -7.91 10.97 4.11
N LYS A 56 -8.08 10.66 5.41
CA LYS A 56 -7.00 10.11 6.23
C LYS A 56 -6.86 8.61 5.99
N ILE A 57 -5.70 8.23 5.48
CA ILE A 57 -5.24 6.86 5.31
C ILE A 57 -4.57 6.43 6.61
N THR A 58 -4.92 5.27 7.15
CA THR A 58 -4.25 4.69 8.30
C THR A 58 -3.79 3.28 7.96
N VAL A 59 -2.48 3.07 8.05
CA VAL A 59 -1.88 1.73 8.04
C VAL A 59 -1.90 1.23 9.48
N LYS A 60 -2.64 0.16 9.74
CA LYS A 60 -2.85 -0.40 11.09
C LYS A 60 -1.66 -1.27 11.50
N GLY A 61 -0.52 -0.63 11.76
CA GLY A 61 0.70 -1.30 12.19
C GLY A 61 0.57 -1.99 13.54
N SER A 62 -0.34 -1.56 14.42
CA SER A 62 -0.56 -2.22 15.71
C SER A 62 -1.37 -3.52 15.64
N TYR A 63 -1.86 -3.90 14.45
CA TYR A 63 -2.57 -5.15 14.27
C TYR A 63 -1.58 -6.34 14.25
N LYS A 64 -1.87 -7.37 15.06
CA LYS A 64 -1.01 -8.57 15.25
C LYS A 64 0.45 -8.19 15.57
N ASP A 65 1.41 -8.64 14.78
CA ASP A 65 2.85 -8.51 15.05
C ASP A 65 3.52 -7.31 14.33
N GLY A 66 2.75 -6.50 13.61
CA GLY A 66 3.25 -5.40 12.80
C GLY A 66 2.94 -5.56 11.31
N TYR A 67 2.78 -4.42 10.62
CA TYR A 67 2.64 -4.42 9.17
C TYR A 67 4.02 -4.56 8.54
N ALA A 68 4.21 -5.57 7.68
CA ALA A 68 5.48 -5.93 7.09
C ALA A 68 5.49 -5.72 5.56
N TRP A 69 6.58 -5.16 5.02
CA TRP A 69 6.73 -4.88 3.58
C TRP A 69 8.22 -4.84 3.13
N ASP A 70 8.44 -4.76 1.82
CA ASP A 70 9.76 -4.90 1.18
C ASP A 70 10.43 -3.56 0.77
N GLY A 71 9.84 -2.41 1.11
CA GLY A 71 10.35 -1.08 0.71
C GLY A 71 10.15 -0.75 -0.78
N CYS A 72 10.77 0.34 -1.24
CA CYS A 72 10.78 0.73 -2.66
C CYS A 72 11.83 -0.10 -3.41
N THR A 73 11.44 -1.27 -3.91
CA THR A 73 12.40 -2.14 -4.60
C THR A 73 11.92 -2.52 -6.01
N PRO A 74 12.53 -1.98 -7.09
CA PRO A 74 12.80 -2.79 -8.25
C PRO A 74 14.07 -3.62 -7.94
N LYS A 75 13.89 -4.91 -7.59
CA LYS A 75 15.03 -5.84 -7.52
C LYS A 75 15.45 -6.15 -8.95
N MET A 76 16.31 -5.32 -9.52
CA MET A 76 17.00 -5.66 -10.75
C MET A 76 18.08 -6.66 -10.39
N ASN A 77 17.76 -7.96 -10.48
CA ASN A 77 18.78 -9.00 -10.49
C ASN A 77 19.32 -9.08 -11.93
N LEU A 78 20.48 -8.48 -12.15
CA LEU A 78 21.18 -8.55 -13.43
C LEU A 78 22.58 -9.12 -13.19
N PHE A 79 22.94 -10.21 -13.88
CA PHE A 79 24.23 -10.91 -13.74
C PHE A 79 24.62 -11.27 -12.30
N HIS A 80 23.68 -11.77 -11.49
CA HIS A 80 23.88 -12.16 -10.07
C HIS A 80 24.26 -11.02 -9.11
N ILE A 81 24.23 -9.76 -9.56
CA ILE A 81 24.46 -8.59 -8.72
C ILE A 81 23.11 -8.00 -8.32
N THR A 82 22.88 -7.86 -7.01
CA THR A 82 21.75 -7.09 -6.48
C THR A 82 22.17 -5.63 -6.37
N TRP A 83 21.71 -4.77 -7.28
CA TRP A 83 22.09 -3.36 -7.26
C TRP A 83 21.17 -2.53 -6.35
N GLY A 84 21.75 -1.89 -5.32
CA GLY A 84 21.26 -0.67 -4.67
C GLY A 84 20.12 -0.81 -3.65
N ASN A 85 20.33 -0.28 -2.44
CA ASN A 85 19.25 0.05 -1.51
C ASN A 85 18.63 1.39 -1.94
N PHE A 86 17.64 1.33 -2.84
CA PHE A 86 16.98 2.50 -3.42
C PHE A 86 16.07 3.26 -2.43
N ASP A 87 15.97 2.84 -1.18
CA ASP A 87 15.12 3.47 -0.17
C ASP A 87 15.60 4.86 0.33
N GLY A 88 16.76 5.31 -0.15
CA GLY A 88 17.38 6.58 0.25
C GLY A 88 18.17 6.48 1.56
N LYS A 89 18.89 7.55 1.91
CA LYS A 89 19.66 7.63 3.16
C LYS A 89 18.73 7.57 4.39
N LEU A 90 19.29 7.25 5.55
CA LEU A 90 18.53 7.35 6.79
C LEU A 90 18.19 8.82 7.09
N LYS A 91 16.90 9.09 7.27
CA LYS A 91 16.36 10.33 7.82
C LYS A 91 15.94 10.08 9.25
N ARG A 92 16.18 11.06 10.11
CA ARG A 92 15.71 11.04 11.49
C ARG A 92 14.24 11.44 11.52
N PHE A 93 13.36 10.51 11.91
CA PHE A 93 11.93 10.76 12.12
C PHE A 93 11.59 11.02 13.60
N GLY A 94 12.50 10.66 14.52
CA GLY A 94 12.38 10.90 15.95
C GLY A 94 13.72 10.70 16.67
N LYS A 95 13.77 10.89 18.00
CA LYS A 95 14.99 10.59 18.78
C LYS A 95 15.24 9.08 18.73
N GLY A 96 16.36 8.67 18.14
CA GLY A 96 16.71 7.24 17.96
C GLY A 96 15.94 6.53 16.85
N ASN A 97 15.06 7.21 16.10
CA ASN A 97 14.27 6.59 15.03
C ASN A 97 14.78 7.07 13.67
N TYR A 98 15.66 6.27 13.08
CA TYR A 98 16.26 6.51 11.77
C TYR A 98 15.66 5.54 10.76
N LYS A 99 15.00 6.08 9.74
CA LYS A 99 14.39 5.29 8.68
C LYS A 99 14.75 5.85 7.31
N PRO A 100 14.75 5.04 6.25
CA PRO A 100 14.98 5.56 4.90
C PRO A 100 13.94 6.61 4.49
N TYR A 101 14.28 7.51 3.56
CA TYR A 101 13.37 8.54 3.05
C TYR A 101 12.08 7.98 2.45
N THR A 102 12.16 6.79 1.84
CA THR A 102 11.02 6.12 1.22
C THR A 102 10.19 5.31 2.21
N TYR A 103 10.59 5.15 3.47
CA TYR A 103 10.01 4.18 4.40
C TYR A 103 8.48 4.26 4.47
N TYR A 104 7.95 5.41 4.90
CA TYR A 104 6.49 5.58 5.03
C TYR A 104 5.77 5.63 3.68
N ALA A 105 6.39 6.25 2.67
CA ALA A 105 5.80 6.32 1.33
C ALA A 105 5.64 4.92 0.72
N SER A 106 6.68 4.08 0.82
CA SER A 106 6.69 2.71 0.32
C SER A 106 5.68 1.82 1.05
N MET A 107 5.54 2.00 2.37
CA MET A 107 4.56 1.28 3.18
C MET A 107 3.13 1.59 2.74
N VAL A 108 2.80 2.88 2.62
CA VAL A 108 1.47 3.32 2.18
C VAL A 108 1.21 2.86 0.74
N HIS A 109 2.19 2.92 -0.14
CA HIS A 109 2.05 2.43 -1.52
C HIS A 109 1.80 0.92 -1.56
N ASP A 110 2.56 0.14 -0.80
CA ASP A 110 2.43 -1.32 -0.74
C ASP A 110 1.04 -1.74 -0.25
N VAL A 111 0.57 -1.18 0.88
CA VAL A 111 -0.74 -1.53 1.43
C VAL A 111 -1.86 -1.18 0.45
N LEU A 112 -1.84 0.02 -0.16
CA LEU A 112 -2.84 0.41 -1.15
C LEU A 112 -2.83 -0.51 -2.39
N TYR A 113 -1.65 -1.01 -2.78
CA TYR A 113 -1.50 -1.99 -3.85
C TYR A 113 -2.03 -3.38 -3.46
N GLN A 114 -1.84 -3.82 -2.20
CA GLN A 114 -2.40 -5.07 -1.70
C GLN A 114 -3.94 -5.03 -1.76
N TYR A 115 -4.54 -3.92 -1.33
CA TYR A 115 -6.00 -3.74 -1.36
C TYR A 115 -6.56 -3.21 -2.68
N LYS A 116 -5.79 -3.19 -3.77
CA LYS A 116 -6.21 -2.61 -5.07
C LYS A 116 -7.52 -3.14 -5.64
N ARG A 117 -7.97 -4.32 -5.20
CA ARG A 117 -9.22 -4.97 -5.63
C ARG A 117 -10.44 -4.52 -4.84
N CYS A 118 -10.24 -4.06 -3.61
CA CYS A 118 -11.34 -3.85 -2.64
C CYS A 118 -11.37 -2.43 -2.08
N ALA A 119 -10.21 -1.80 -1.88
CA ALA A 119 -10.16 -0.41 -1.50
C ALA A 119 -10.63 0.46 -2.67
N PRO A 120 -11.42 1.53 -2.41
CA PRO A 120 -11.90 2.46 -3.42
C PRO A 120 -10.77 3.39 -3.89
N ILE A 121 -9.73 2.83 -4.50
CA ILE A 121 -8.55 3.56 -4.95
C ILE A 121 -8.09 3.05 -6.31
N THR A 122 -7.77 3.99 -7.19
CA THR A 122 -7.17 3.68 -8.49
C THR A 122 -5.66 3.64 -8.39
N ARG A 123 -5.02 2.91 -9.31
CA ARG A 123 -3.56 2.88 -9.42
C ARG A 123 -2.96 4.28 -9.50
N LYS A 124 -3.54 5.15 -10.33
CA LYS A 124 -3.03 6.52 -10.55
C LYS A 124 -3.03 7.33 -9.25
N GLU A 125 -4.03 7.12 -8.39
CA GLU A 125 -4.15 7.78 -7.11
C GLU A 125 -3.15 7.24 -6.09
N ALA A 126 -3.02 5.90 -5.99
CA ALA A 126 -2.00 5.29 -5.15
C ALA A 126 -0.58 5.77 -5.53
N ASP A 127 -0.25 5.81 -6.82
CA ASP A 127 1.03 6.34 -7.32
C ASP A 127 1.22 7.83 -6.99
N ARG A 128 0.14 8.62 -7.04
CA ARG A 128 0.17 10.06 -6.76
C ARG A 128 0.36 10.34 -5.26
N ILE A 129 -0.31 9.58 -4.40
CA ILE A 129 -0.12 9.61 -2.94
C ILE A 129 1.33 9.29 -2.60
N PHE A 130 1.87 8.24 -3.20
CA PHE A 130 3.28 7.88 -3.07
C PHE A 130 4.24 9.03 -3.47
N TYR A 131 4.02 9.64 -4.63
CA TYR A 131 4.79 10.80 -5.08
C TYR A 131 4.73 11.98 -4.09
N ASN A 132 3.53 12.31 -3.60
CA ASN A 132 3.35 13.40 -2.65
C ASN A 132 4.13 13.14 -1.35
N MET A 133 4.02 11.93 -0.78
CA MET A 133 4.76 11.56 0.42
C MET A 133 6.29 11.59 0.23
N LEU A 134 6.80 11.15 -0.92
CA LEU A 134 8.23 11.26 -1.23
C LEU A 134 8.69 12.71 -1.37
N LYS A 135 7.87 13.56 -2.00
CA LYS A 135 8.15 14.98 -2.15
C LYS A 135 8.19 15.68 -0.79
N GLU A 136 7.20 15.41 0.07
CA GLU A 136 7.12 15.92 1.44
C GLU A 136 8.27 15.43 2.32
N SER A 137 8.78 14.21 2.08
CA SER A 137 9.94 13.70 2.80
C SER A 137 11.25 14.40 2.40
N GLY A 138 11.27 15.15 1.29
CA GLY A 138 12.44 15.83 0.75
C GLY A 138 13.33 14.92 -0.12
N PHE A 139 12.78 13.82 -0.62
CA PHE A 139 13.57 12.86 -1.41
C PHE A 139 13.85 13.41 -2.81
N MET A 140 15.14 13.60 -3.14
CA MET A 140 15.56 14.21 -4.41
C MET A 140 15.14 13.39 -5.65
N TRP A 141 15.15 12.07 -5.56
CA TRP A 141 14.84 11.16 -6.68
C TRP A 141 13.35 10.88 -6.86
N THR A 142 12.49 11.65 -6.18
CA THR A 142 11.02 11.49 -6.23
C THR A 142 10.47 11.37 -7.67
N PRO A 143 10.87 12.21 -8.65
CA PRO A 143 10.34 12.08 -10.01
C PRO A 143 10.72 10.76 -10.68
N VAL A 144 11.94 10.26 -10.46
CA VAL A 144 12.43 9.00 -11.04
C VAL A 144 11.65 7.82 -10.49
N PHE A 145 11.40 7.79 -9.19
CA PHE A 145 10.63 6.72 -8.54
C PHE A 145 9.18 6.73 -9.00
N TYR A 146 8.59 7.91 -9.12
CA TYR A 146 7.23 8.06 -9.65
C TYR A 146 7.14 7.56 -11.09
N LEU A 147 8.05 7.96 -11.97
CA LEU A 147 8.07 7.45 -13.35
C LEU A 147 8.23 5.93 -13.39
N GLY A 148 9.07 5.36 -12.52
CA GLY A 148 9.21 3.91 -12.35
C GLY A 148 7.88 3.22 -12.06
N VAL A 149 7.16 3.61 -11.01
CA VAL A 149 5.88 2.98 -10.66
C VAL A 149 4.82 3.14 -11.76
N ARG A 150 4.85 4.27 -12.49
CA ARG A 150 3.96 4.54 -13.63
C ARG A 150 4.24 3.63 -14.83
N ALA A 151 5.51 3.43 -15.17
CA ALA A 151 5.96 2.61 -16.30
C ALA A 151 5.77 1.11 -16.02
N PHE A 152 6.28 0.62 -14.88
CA PHE A 152 6.19 -0.80 -14.51
C PHE A 152 4.77 -1.23 -14.13
N GLY A 153 3.93 -0.32 -13.64
CA GLY A 153 2.53 -0.62 -13.33
C GLY A 153 1.70 -1.06 -14.54
N TRP A 154 2.13 -0.75 -15.77
CA TRP A 154 1.48 -1.22 -17.01
C TRP A 154 1.82 -2.68 -17.33
N TRP A 155 3.02 -3.15 -16.98
CA TRP A 155 3.43 -4.54 -17.17
C TRP A 155 2.58 -5.52 -16.34
N PHE A 156 2.08 -5.09 -15.17
CA PHE A 156 1.29 -5.91 -14.25
C PHE A 156 -0.24 -5.78 -14.44
N CYS A 157 -0.72 -5.75 -15.70
CA CYS A 157 -2.13 -5.71 -16.10
C CYS A 157 -3.07 -6.46 -15.11
N GLY A 158 -4.00 -5.74 -14.47
CA GLY A 158 -4.98 -6.35 -13.55
C GLY A 158 -5.51 -5.44 -12.42
N TRP A 159 -5.33 -4.13 -12.49
CA TRP A 159 -6.00 -3.23 -11.53
C TRP A 159 -7.49 -3.14 -11.90
N LYS A 160 -8.32 -3.85 -11.17
CA LYS A 160 -9.78 -3.75 -11.24
C LYS A 160 -10.26 -3.45 -9.83
N TYR A 161 -10.89 -2.29 -9.68
CA TYR A 161 -11.69 -2.01 -8.49
C TYR A 161 -12.94 -2.88 -8.61
N LYS A 162 -13.10 -3.87 -7.72
CA LYS A 162 -14.35 -4.61 -7.61
C LYS A 162 -15.30 -3.78 -6.76
N THR A 163 -16.50 -3.59 -7.26
CA THR A 163 -17.61 -3.12 -6.44
C THR A 163 -17.91 -4.15 -5.36
N THR A 164 -18.50 -3.72 -4.24
CA THR A 164 -18.87 -4.60 -3.12
C THR A 164 -19.65 -5.84 -3.57
N LYS A 165 -20.57 -5.65 -4.53
CA LYS A 165 -21.37 -6.72 -5.12
C LYS A 165 -20.53 -7.78 -5.85
N GLU A 166 -19.50 -7.35 -6.59
CA GLU A 166 -18.58 -8.26 -7.29
C GLU A 166 -17.61 -9.00 -6.35
N VAL A 167 -17.42 -8.50 -5.12
CA VAL A 167 -16.67 -9.21 -4.08
C VAL A 167 -17.57 -10.23 -3.38
N GLU A 168 -18.80 -9.83 -3.04
CA GLU A 168 -19.82 -10.72 -2.45
C GLU A 168 -20.21 -11.87 -3.39
N ASP A 169 -20.40 -11.61 -4.68
CA ASP A 169 -20.75 -12.65 -5.67
C ASP A 169 -19.57 -13.62 -5.88
N GLY A 170 -18.33 -13.13 -5.88
CA GLY A 170 -17.14 -14.00 -5.97
C GLY A 170 -16.92 -14.89 -4.74
N LEU A 171 -17.33 -14.43 -3.55
CA LEU A 171 -17.30 -15.24 -2.32
C LEU A 171 -18.30 -16.41 -2.39
N LYS A 172 -19.46 -16.19 -3.01
CA LYS A 172 -20.46 -17.26 -3.22
C LYS A 172 -19.95 -18.31 -4.21
N ASP A 173 -19.35 -17.86 -5.32
CA ASP A 173 -18.79 -18.75 -6.34
C ASP A 173 -17.60 -19.61 -5.83
N GLU A 174 -16.85 -19.11 -4.85
CA GLU A 174 -15.76 -19.87 -4.20
C GLU A 174 -16.24 -20.78 -3.08
N ALA A 175 -17.34 -20.46 -2.40
CA ALA A 175 -17.94 -21.30 -1.36
C ALA A 175 -18.74 -22.49 -1.92
N GLU A 176 -19.19 -22.40 -3.17
CA GLU A 176 -19.90 -23.48 -3.90
C GLU A 176 -18.96 -24.46 -4.64
N LYS A 177 -17.64 -24.29 -4.55
CA LYS A 177 -16.62 -25.20 -5.11
C LYS A 177 -15.97 -26.06 -4.03
#